data_AF-A0A1S3ZJ02-F1
#
_entry.id   AF-A0A1S3ZJ02-F1
#
_cell.length_a   1.000
_cell.length_b   1.000
_cell.length_c   1.000
_cell.angle_alpha   90.00
_cell.angle_beta   90.00
_cell.angle_gamma   90.00
#
_symmetry.space_group_name_H-M   'P 1'
#
loop_
_entity.id
_entity.type
_entity.pdbx_description
1 polymer ?
#
loop_
_entity_poly.entity_id
_entity_poly.type
_entity_poly.pdbx_seq_one_letter_code
_entity_poly.pdbx_strand_id
1 'polypeptide(L)'
;MAFSWRLIGLCILLLSSIVIADDDISRAAPANASTSCNNPYRLVLVKLWIDGAEHEQIGGLSAAFGSLLPTNTKNTPRLPATYAKPLNGCSSSSSKLSGSIALALRGQCDFLTKATVAQAGGAAGILMINDQEDLLEITCPDNSTVSNITIPVVTISKAGGDVIEKYISAGKKVEILLYSPDRPIVDYSAMFIWLMAVGTIFCASFWSELTTSKESNGYEQAPEVNAGGAREEDDKEILNITTKSALIFVISASTFLLLLYFFMSAWFVWLLIILFSIGGVEGMHSCIISLVSSKCKGCGRKTLNLPLLGEVSVLSLVVLIVCVAFAIFWAATRKASYSWIGQDILGICLMITVLQLAQLPNIKVATVLLCCAFLYDIFWVFLSPAIFHDSVMIAVSSLFSYIYFSVPSMLTFCIVVSSQF
;
A
#
# COMPACT_ATOMS: atom_id res chain seq x y z
N MET A 1 3.26 -30.13 -28.34
CA MET A 1 2.51 -30.81 -27.26
C MET A 1 3.23 -30.77 -25.90
N ALA A 2 4.56 -30.61 -25.80
CA ALA A 2 5.27 -30.47 -24.52
C ALA A 2 4.99 -29.17 -23.74
N PHE A 3 4.43 -28.15 -24.40
CA PHE A 3 4.13 -26.83 -23.83
C PHE A 3 2.97 -26.86 -22.82
N SER A 4 2.01 -27.77 -22.96
CA SER A 4 0.81 -27.85 -22.11
C SER A 4 1.13 -28.40 -20.72
N TRP A 5 2.00 -29.42 -20.62
CA TRP A 5 2.26 -30.11 -19.34
C TRP A 5 3.09 -29.28 -18.35
N ARG A 6 4.01 -28.45 -18.86
CA ARG A 6 4.81 -27.54 -18.00
C ARG A 6 3.96 -26.38 -17.46
N LEU A 7 3.02 -25.86 -18.25
CA LEU A 7 2.08 -24.83 -17.84
C LEU A 7 1.10 -25.36 -16.79
N ILE A 8 0.58 -26.57 -16.99
CA ILE A 8 -0.30 -27.25 -16.04
C ILE A 8 0.46 -27.57 -14.73
N GLY A 9 1.70 -28.06 -14.81
CA GLY A 9 2.53 -28.31 -13.62
C GLY A 9 2.88 -27.05 -12.83
N LEU A 10 3.14 -25.93 -13.51
CA LEU A 10 3.40 -24.64 -12.86
C LEU A 10 2.11 -24.04 -12.27
N CYS A 11 0.97 -24.13 -12.96
CA CYS A 11 -0.33 -23.76 -12.41
C CYS A 11 -0.70 -24.58 -11.17
N ILE A 12 -0.40 -25.89 -11.16
CA ILE A 12 -0.63 -26.76 -9.99
C ILE A 12 0.30 -26.38 -8.83
N LEU A 13 1.57 -26.05 -9.09
CA LEU A 13 2.51 -25.54 -8.06
C LEU A 13 2.09 -24.18 -7.49
N LEU A 14 1.60 -23.27 -8.35
CA LEU A 14 1.07 -21.97 -7.94
C LEU A 14 -0.24 -22.12 -7.15
N LEU A 15 -1.15 -23.01 -7.56
CA LEU A 15 -2.37 -23.35 -6.83
C LEU A 15 -2.08 -24.05 -5.48
N SER A 16 -0.97 -24.80 -5.38
CA SER A 16 -0.55 -25.42 -4.11
C SER A 16 0.09 -24.43 -3.12
N SER A 17 0.43 -23.22 -3.58
CA SER A 17 1.03 -22.15 -2.77
C SER A 17 -0.02 -21.18 -2.22
N ILE A 18 -1.32 -21.51 -2.28
CA ILE A 18 -2.37 -20.77 -1.60
C ILE A 18 -2.15 -20.95 -0.09
N VAL A 19 -1.28 -20.12 0.48
CA VAL A 19 -1.22 -19.89 1.91
C VAL A 19 -2.56 -19.28 2.27
N ILE A 20 -3.35 -20.01 3.05
CA ILE A 20 -4.49 -19.45 3.77
C ILE A 20 -3.86 -18.49 4.79
N ALA A 21 -3.75 -17.22 4.42
CA ALA A 21 -3.40 -16.17 5.36
C ALA A 21 -4.62 -16.00 6.27
N ASP A 22 -4.58 -16.66 7.41
CA ASP A 22 -5.54 -16.49 8.50
C ASP A 22 -5.23 -15.14 9.18
N ASP A 23 -5.60 -14.04 8.51
CA ASP A 23 -5.48 -12.68 9.05
C ASP A 23 -6.72 -12.38 9.91
N ASP A 24 -6.88 -13.13 11.01
CA ASP A 24 -7.80 -12.73 12.06
C ASP A 24 -7.17 -11.53 12.79
N ILE A 25 -7.45 -10.31 12.31
CA ILE A 25 -7.07 -9.03 12.96
C ILE A 25 -7.81 -8.87 14.31
N SER A 26 -8.55 -9.88 14.76
CA SER A 26 -9.00 -10.04 16.15
C SER A 26 -7.82 -10.46 17.03
N ARG A 27 -7.01 -9.51 17.53
CA ARG A 27 -6.02 -9.88 18.55
C ARG A 27 -6.75 -10.33 19.82
N ALA A 28 -6.48 -11.56 20.25
CA ALA A 28 -7.08 -12.15 21.44
C ALA A 28 -6.80 -11.27 22.67
N ALA A 29 -7.80 -11.15 23.55
CA ALA A 29 -7.63 -10.45 24.80
C ALA A 29 -6.51 -11.12 25.65
N PRO A 30 -5.80 -10.35 26.49
CA PRO A 30 -4.72 -10.88 27.32
C PRO A 30 -5.21 -12.03 28.21
N ALA A 31 -4.36 -13.07 28.37
CA ALA A 31 -4.70 -14.38 28.93
C ALA A 31 -5.14 -14.43 30.42
N ASN A 32 -5.38 -13.29 31.08
CA ASN A 32 -5.81 -13.18 32.47
C ASN A 32 -6.99 -12.20 32.67
N ALA A 33 -7.77 -11.93 31.61
CA ALA A 33 -8.83 -10.94 31.65
C ALA A 33 -10.07 -11.39 32.47
N SER A 34 -10.62 -10.45 33.24
CA SER A 34 -11.95 -10.59 33.87
C SER A 34 -13.05 -10.70 32.80
N THR A 35 -14.21 -11.27 33.14
CA THR A 35 -15.32 -11.49 32.19
C THR A 35 -15.83 -10.23 31.50
N SER A 36 -15.65 -9.05 32.11
CA SER A 36 -16.00 -7.74 31.57
C SER A 36 -14.91 -7.07 30.73
N CYS A 37 -13.74 -7.71 30.57
CA CYS A 37 -12.61 -7.19 29.80
C CYS A 37 -12.00 -8.22 28.83
N ASN A 38 -12.86 -8.99 28.18
CA ASN A 38 -12.43 -10.05 27.27
C ASN A 38 -12.82 -9.77 25.81
N ASN A 39 -13.08 -8.50 25.46
CA ASN A 39 -13.40 -8.16 24.09
C ASN A 39 -12.12 -8.26 23.24
N PRO A 40 -12.20 -8.84 22.04
CA PRO A 40 -11.08 -8.78 21.09
C PRO A 40 -10.87 -7.34 20.62
N TYR A 41 -9.62 -6.98 20.35
CA TYR A 41 -9.32 -5.73 19.66
C TYR A 41 -9.80 -5.84 18.23
N ARG A 42 -10.64 -4.90 17.79
CA ARG A 42 -11.18 -4.86 16.43
C ARG A 42 -10.94 -3.49 15.82
N LEU A 43 -10.56 -3.48 14.54
CA LEU A 43 -10.44 -2.25 13.78
C LEU A 43 -11.82 -1.63 13.56
N VAL A 44 -11.95 -0.37 13.89
CA VAL A 44 -13.20 0.39 13.85
C VAL A 44 -13.13 1.40 12.72
N LEU A 45 -14.23 1.53 11.98
CA LEU A 45 -14.41 2.60 11.02
C LEU A 45 -15.33 3.67 11.62
N VAL A 46 -14.80 4.89 11.71
CA VAL A 46 -15.48 6.08 12.21
C VAL A 46 -15.94 6.89 11.01
N LYS A 47 -17.22 6.75 10.65
CA LYS A 47 -17.81 7.55 9.56
C LYS A 47 -18.25 8.91 10.07
N LEU A 48 -17.90 9.94 9.32
CA LEU A 48 -18.17 11.34 9.65
C LEU A 48 -19.21 11.95 8.71
N TRP A 49 -20.15 12.69 9.28
CA TRP A 49 -20.99 13.63 8.54
C TRP A 49 -20.81 15.03 9.10
N ILE A 50 -20.50 15.99 8.21
CA ILE A 50 -20.34 17.41 8.56
C ILE A 50 -21.46 18.18 7.87
N ASP A 51 -22.33 18.82 8.66
CA ASP A 51 -23.56 19.48 8.15
C ASP A 51 -24.39 18.58 7.20
N GLY A 52 -24.37 17.26 7.43
CA GLY A 52 -25.11 16.26 6.65
C GLY A 52 -24.38 15.69 5.42
N ALA A 53 -23.22 16.23 5.03
CA ALA A 53 -22.39 15.66 3.96
C ALA A 53 -21.46 14.58 4.51
N GLU A 54 -21.36 13.42 3.84
CA GLU A 54 -20.42 12.35 4.23
C GLU A 54 -18.98 12.78 3.91
N HIS A 55 -18.11 12.62 4.89
CA HIS A 55 -16.69 12.94 4.80
C HIS A 55 -15.84 11.67 4.90
N GLU A 56 -14.53 11.84 4.68
CA GLU A 56 -13.54 10.76 4.81
C GLU A 56 -13.65 10.09 6.18
N GLN A 57 -13.64 8.75 6.16
CA GLN A 57 -13.74 7.93 7.35
C GLN A 57 -12.40 7.83 8.07
N ILE A 58 -12.43 7.82 9.40
CA ILE A 58 -11.24 7.68 10.24
C ILE A 58 -11.14 6.24 10.73
N GLY A 59 -9.93 5.67 10.72
CA GLY A 59 -9.65 4.39 11.35
C GLY A 59 -9.48 4.52 12.86
N GLY A 60 -10.00 3.57 13.61
CA GLY A 60 -9.86 3.48 15.06
C GLY A 60 -9.68 2.05 15.54
N LEU A 61 -9.51 1.88 16.85
CA LEU A 61 -9.37 0.56 17.49
C LEU A 61 -10.31 0.45 18.69
N SER A 62 -11.01 -0.67 18.83
CA SER A 62 -11.86 -0.91 20.00
C SER A 62 -11.04 -1.26 21.24
N ALA A 63 -11.52 -0.90 22.42
CA ALA A 63 -10.91 -1.34 23.69
C ALA A 63 -11.28 -2.80 24.04
N ALA A 64 -10.52 -3.40 24.96
CA ALA A 64 -10.80 -4.73 25.50
C ALA A 64 -12.05 -4.79 26.42
N PHE A 65 -12.66 -3.65 26.72
CA PHE A 65 -13.88 -3.51 27.53
C PHE A 65 -14.91 -2.61 26.85
N GLY A 66 -16.13 -2.58 27.39
CA GLY A 66 -17.27 -1.87 26.78
C GLY A 66 -18.17 -2.80 25.95
N SER A 67 -19.18 -2.24 25.30
CA SER A 67 -20.00 -3.01 24.37
C SER A 67 -19.30 -3.22 23.03
N LEU A 68 -19.53 -4.38 22.42
CA LEU A 68 -19.10 -4.64 21.05
C LEU A 68 -19.79 -3.70 20.06
N LEU A 69 -19.04 -3.30 19.04
CA LEU A 69 -19.55 -2.45 17.97
C LEU A 69 -20.38 -3.25 16.97
N PRO A 70 -21.39 -2.62 16.36
CA PRO A 70 -22.17 -3.26 15.31
C PRO A 70 -21.29 -3.53 14.08
N THR A 71 -21.55 -4.64 13.41
CA THR A 71 -20.82 -5.05 12.19
C THR A 71 -21.40 -4.44 10.92
N ASN A 72 -22.66 -3.97 10.98
CA ASN A 72 -23.38 -3.40 9.85
C ASN A 72 -23.84 -1.96 10.12
N THR A 73 -23.78 -1.12 9.10
CA THR A 73 -24.19 0.29 9.16
C THR A 73 -25.70 0.50 9.05
N LYS A 74 -26.47 -0.47 8.53
CA LYS A 74 -27.91 -0.31 8.22
C LYS A 74 -28.79 -0.02 9.45
N ASN A 75 -28.42 -0.55 10.62
CA ASN A 75 -29.20 -0.41 11.85
C ASN A 75 -28.47 0.44 12.91
N THR A 76 -27.34 1.07 12.55
CA THR A 76 -26.51 1.81 13.50
C THR A 76 -26.89 3.29 13.44
N PRO A 77 -27.33 3.90 14.56
CA PRO A 77 -27.73 5.30 14.56
C PRO A 77 -26.51 6.21 14.33
N ARG A 78 -26.72 7.27 13.54
CA ARG A 78 -25.78 8.41 13.47
C ARG A 78 -26.01 9.28 14.68
N LEU A 79 -24.95 9.58 15.42
CA LEU A 79 -25.04 10.29 16.69
C LEU A 79 -24.16 11.54 16.66
N PRO A 80 -24.59 12.65 17.28
CA PRO A 80 -23.78 13.86 17.33
C PRO A 80 -22.48 13.59 18.10
N ALA A 81 -21.39 14.23 17.70
CA ALA A 81 -20.13 14.21 18.41
C ALA A 81 -20.02 15.41 19.35
N THR A 82 -19.72 15.17 20.62
CA THR A 82 -19.63 16.24 21.63
C THR A 82 -18.37 16.07 22.48
N TYR A 83 -17.54 17.10 22.56
CA TYR A 83 -16.42 17.11 23.49
C TYR A 83 -16.88 17.08 24.95
N ALA A 84 -16.24 16.22 25.74
CA ALA A 84 -16.31 16.29 27.19
C ALA A 84 -15.74 17.63 27.68
N LYS A 85 -16.29 18.16 28.76
CA LYS A 85 -15.82 19.38 29.42
C LYS A 85 -15.67 19.12 30.92
N PRO A 86 -14.44 18.89 31.42
CA PRO A 86 -13.14 19.11 30.77
C PRO A 86 -12.81 18.12 29.62
N LEU A 87 -11.98 18.55 28.66
CA LEU A 87 -11.60 17.77 27.47
C LEU A 87 -10.95 16.42 27.79
N ASN A 88 -10.36 16.29 28.98
CA ASN A 88 -9.79 15.05 29.47
C ASN A 88 -10.85 13.99 29.83
N GLY A 89 -12.13 14.35 30.01
CA GLY A 89 -13.19 13.42 30.42
C GLY A 89 -12.98 12.72 31.78
N CYS A 90 -12.12 13.26 32.66
CA CYS A 90 -11.78 12.64 33.95
C CYS A 90 -12.79 12.91 35.06
N SER A 91 -13.64 13.93 34.89
CA SER A 91 -14.68 14.31 35.84
C SER A 91 -15.99 14.58 35.10
N SER A 92 -17.10 14.65 35.86
CA SER A 92 -18.44 14.86 35.30
C SER A 92 -18.46 16.01 34.29
N SER A 93 -18.92 15.71 33.07
CA SER A 93 -18.88 16.68 31.99
C SER A 93 -19.93 17.77 32.18
N SER A 94 -19.55 19.03 31.99
CA SER A 94 -20.50 20.15 31.90
C SER A 94 -21.22 20.21 30.54
N SER A 95 -20.74 19.47 29.53
CA SER A 95 -21.43 19.34 28.24
C SER A 95 -22.52 18.26 28.27
N LYS A 96 -23.58 18.45 27.49
CA LYS A 96 -24.65 17.45 27.34
C LYS A 96 -24.15 16.27 26.50
N LEU A 97 -23.76 15.20 27.17
CA LEU A 97 -23.30 13.97 26.51
C LEU A 97 -24.44 13.00 26.15
N SER A 98 -25.63 13.18 26.75
CA SER A 98 -26.77 12.30 26.56
C SER A 98 -27.13 12.10 25.09
N GLY A 99 -27.07 10.84 24.62
CA GLY A 99 -27.38 10.46 23.24
C GLY A 99 -26.34 10.91 22.20
N SER A 100 -25.13 11.29 22.62
CA SER A 100 -24.02 11.68 21.75
C SER A 100 -22.83 10.72 21.89
N ILE A 101 -21.90 10.78 20.93
CA ILE A 101 -20.57 10.18 21.08
C ILE A 101 -19.69 11.19 21.80
N ALA A 102 -19.24 10.84 23.00
CA ALA A 102 -18.37 11.68 23.80
C ALA A 102 -16.95 11.66 23.22
N LEU A 103 -16.36 12.83 22.98
CA LEU A 103 -14.96 12.98 22.58
C LEU A 103 -14.12 13.35 23.80
N ALA A 104 -13.04 12.61 24.04
CA ALA A 104 -12.11 12.89 25.15
C ALA A 104 -10.65 12.73 24.71
N LEU A 105 -9.78 13.63 25.15
CA LEU A 105 -8.34 13.54 24.91
C LEU A 105 -7.68 12.54 25.88
N ARG A 106 -6.67 11.83 25.39
CA ARG A 106 -5.81 10.96 26.23
C ARG A 106 -5.09 11.76 27.32
N GLY A 107 -4.83 11.10 28.45
CA GLY A 107 -4.01 11.63 29.55
C GLY A 107 -4.79 12.00 30.81
N GLN A 108 -4.06 12.37 31.87
CA GLN A 108 -4.52 12.81 33.21
C GLN A 108 -5.27 11.78 34.08
N CYS A 109 -5.99 10.84 33.48
CA CYS A 109 -6.65 9.75 34.19
C CYS A 109 -6.77 8.52 33.29
N ASP A 110 -7.12 7.39 33.90
CA ASP A 110 -7.24 6.09 33.23
C ASP A 110 -8.39 6.07 32.21
N PHE A 111 -8.24 5.24 31.17
CA PHE A 111 -9.23 5.06 30.13
C PHE A 111 -10.58 4.57 30.67
N LEU A 112 -10.55 3.67 31.66
CA LEU A 112 -11.76 3.17 32.32
C LEU A 112 -12.52 4.28 33.04
N THR A 113 -11.81 5.21 33.70
CA THR A 113 -12.41 6.38 34.34
C THR A 113 -13.13 7.26 33.32
N LYS A 114 -12.49 7.56 32.19
CA LYS A 114 -13.10 8.35 31.10
C LYS A 114 -14.36 7.70 30.56
N ALA A 115 -14.33 6.39 30.32
CA ALA A 115 -15.50 5.64 29.86
C ALA A 115 -16.64 5.65 30.89
N THR A 116 -16.31 5.50 32.18
CA THR A 116 -17.28 5.54 33.28
C THR A 116 -17.96 6.91 33.36
N VAL A 117 -17.18 7.99 33.25
CA VAL A 117 -17.68 9.37 33.28
C VAL A 117 -18.57 9.65 32.07
N ALA A 118 -18.16 9.25 30.87
CA ALA A 118 -18.97 9.43 29.66
C ALA A 118 -20.31 8.67 29.74
N GLN A 119 -20.27 7.42 30.21
CA GLN A 119 -21.46 6.61 30.44
C GLN A 119 -22.38 7.24 31.49
N ALA A 120 -21.84 7.72 32.61
CA ALA A 120 -22.61 8.43 33.63
C ALA A 120 -23.25 9.73 33.09
N GLY A 121 -22.62 10.38 32.12
CA GLY A 121 -23.17 11.51 31.36
C GLY A 121 -24.24 11.15 30.33
N GLY A 122 -24.56 9.86 30.17
CA GLY A 122 -25.54 9.35 29.21
C GLY A 122 -25.04 9.24 27.77
N ALA A 123 -23.72 9.28 27.56
CA ALA A 123 -23.14 9.08 26.24
C ALA A 123 -23.55 7.72 25.67
N ALA A 124 -23.72 7.65 24.35
CA ALA A 124 -24.00 6.41 23.64
C ALA A 124 -22.72 5.67 23.20
N GLY A 125 -21.56 6.30 23.40
CA GLY A 125 -20.23 5.80 23.05
C GLY A 125 -19.18 6.83 23.43
N ILE A 126 -17.92 6.42 23.52
CA ILE A 126 -16.78 7.32 23.76
C ILE A 126 -15.70 7.08 22.69
N LEU A 127 -15.23 8.19 22.13
CA LEU A 127 -14.11 8.24 21.19
C LEU A 127 -12.94 8.93 21.88
N MET A 128 -11.88 8.18 22.13
CA MET A 128 -10.66 8.63 22.80
C MET A 128 -9.64 9.05 21.76
N ILE A 129 -9.24 10.31 21.80
CA ILE A 129 -8.28 10.90 20.86
C ILE A 129 -6.88 10.72 21.45
N ASN A 130 -6.03 10.00 20.74
CA ASN A 130 -4.65 9.77 21.13
C ASN A 130 -3.79 11.05 20.97
N ASP A 131 -2.66 11.11 21.67
CA ASP A 131 -1.66 12.17 21.57
C ASP A 131 -0.59 11.90 20.49
N GLN A 132 -0.58 10.69 19.93
CA GLN A 132 0.31 10.20 18.88
C GLN A 132 -0.48 9.73 17.65
N GLU A 133 0.21 9.47 16.53
CA GLU A 133 -0.42 9.01 15.30
C GLU A 133 -0.83 7.53 15.34
N ASP A 134 -0.24 6.74 16.23
CA ASP A 134 -0.54 5.32 16.36
C ASP A 134 -1.89 5.05 17.01
N LEU A 135 -2.52 3.94 16.62
CA LEU A 135 -3.71 3.42 17.29
C LEU A 135 -3.28 2.69 18.57
N LEU A 136 -3.84 3.12 19.70
CA LEU A 136 -3.51 2.56 21.00
C LEU A 136 -4.44 1.39 21.34
N GLU A 137 -3.84 0.25 21.68
CA GLU A 137 -4.52 -0.87 22.33
C GLU A 137 -4.83 -0.52 23.79
N ILE A 138 -6.12 -0.41 24.13
CA ILE A 138 -6.55 -0.16 25.51
C ILE A 138 -6.86 -1.50 26.20
N THR A 139 -5.94 -1.90 27.06
CA THR A 139 -6.09 -3.02 28.00
C THR A 139 -6.81 -2.59 29.27
N CYS A 140 -7.26 -3.55 30.06
CA CYS A 140 -7.74 -3.27 31.42
C CYS A 140 -6.59 -3.20 32.43
N PRO A 141 -6.76 -2.42 33.51
CA PRO A 141 -5.82 -2.44 34.63
C PRO A 141 -5.82 -3.80 35.33
N ASP A 142 -4.63 -4.33 35.58
CA ASP A 142 -4.41 -5.56 36.35
C ASP A 142 -5.03 -5.39 37.75
N ASN A 143 -5.99 -6.25 38.10
CA ASN A 143 -6.72 -6.28 39.39
C ASN A 143 -7.86 -5.27 39.61
N SER A 144 -8.38 -4.62 38.57
CA SER A 144 -9.62 -3.84 38.71
C SER A 144 -10.87 -4.68 38.42
N THR A 145 -11.85 -4.64 39.33
CA THR A 145 -13.24 -5.01 38.99
C THR A 145 -13.77 -3.95 38.04
N VAL A 146 -13.58 -4.19 36.73
CA VAL A 146 -14.05 -3.31 35.67
C VAL A 146 -15.55 -3.09 35.87
N SER A 147 -15.92 -1.86 36.23
CA SER A 147 -17.31 -1.42 36.30
C SER A 147 -17.96 -1.70 34.95
N ASN A 148 -19.19 -2.20 34.94
CA ASN A 148 -19.86 -2.69 33.73
C ASN A 148 -20.08 -1.53 32.73
N ILE A 149 -19.09 -1.29 31.85
CA ILE A 149 -19.18 -0.31 30.76
C ILE A 149 -20.01 -0.95 29.65
N THR A 150 -21.15 -0.37 29.36
CA THR A 150 -22.11 -0.83 28.36
C THR A 150 -22.07 0.00 27.08
N ILE A 151 -21.25 1.05 27.03
CA ILE A 151 -21.02 1.87 25.85
C ILE A 151 -19.79 1.38 25.07
N PRO A 152 -19.73 1.56 23.74
CA PRO A 152 -18.54 1.24 22.96
C PRO A 152 -17.43 2.25 23.26
N VAL A 153 -16.20 1.73 23.36
CA VAL A 153 -14.99 2.50 23.63
C VAL A 153 -14.04 2.33 22.45
N VAL A 154 -13.70 3.43 21.79
CA VAL A 154 -12.88 3.43 20.57
C VAL A 154 -11.76 4.46 20.70
N THR A 155 -10.56 4.10 20.24
CA THR A 155 -9.42 5.02 20.11
C THR A 155 -9.26 5.44 18.66
N ILE A 156 -8.80 6.68 18.45
CA ILE A 156 -8.38 7.19 17.15
C ILE A 156 -7.04 7.91 17.28
N SER A 157 -6.31 8.00 16.17
CA SER A 157 -5.06 8.76 16.10
C SER A 157 -5.27 10.25 16.34
N LYS A 158 -4.18 10.96 16.62
CA LYS A 158 -4.17 12.41 16.73
C LYS A 158 -4.68 13.09 15.45
N ALA A 159 -4.19 12.70 14.27
CA ALA A 159 -4.67 13.26 13.00
C ALA A 159 -6.19 13.08 12.81
N GLY A 160 -6.74 11.93 13.23
CA GLY A 160 -8.18 11.71 13.24
C GLY A 160 -8.93 12.68 14.17
N GLY A 161 -8.38 12.91 15.37
CA GLY A 161 -8.89 13.90 16.31
C GLY A 161 -8.87 15.33 15.76
N ASP A 162 -7.77 15.74 15.13
CA ASP A 162 -7.58 17.07 14.54
C ASP A 162 -8.60 17.36 13.43
N VAL A 163 -8.95 16.36 12.63
CA VAL A 163 -10.01 16.47 11.61
C VAL A 163 -11.35 16.81 12.25
N ILE A 164 -11.72 16.09 13.33
CA ILE A 164 -12.98 16.33 14.04
C ILE A 164 -12.96 17.70 14.73
N GLU A 165 -11.85 18.04 15.39
CA GLU A 165 -11.67 19.30 16.12
C GLU A 165 -11.82 20.51 15.20
N LYS A 166 -11.22 20.44 14.00
CA LYS A 166 -11.30 21.50 12.99
C LYS A 166 -12.74 21.86 12.66
N TYR A 167 -13.63 20.88 12.48
CA TYR A 167 -15.03 21.13 12.13
C TYR A 167 -15.85 21.59 13.33
N ILE A 168 -15.67 20.95 14.50
CA ILE A 168 -16.40 21.35 15.71
C ILE A 168 -16.03 22.78 16.12
N SER A 169 -14.74 23.14 16.06
CA SER A 169 -14.26 24.50 16.39
C SER A 169 -14.75 25.55 15.39
N ALA A 170 -15.02 25.15 14.14
CA ALA A 170 -15.66 25.99 13.14
C ALA A 170 -17.19 26.12 13.32
N GLY A 171 -17.76 25.55 14.40
CA GLY A 171 -19.19 25.60 14.70
C GLY A 171 -20.05 24.69 13.82
N LYS A 172 -19.45 23.70 13.15
CA LYS A 172 -20.14 22.76 12.27
C LYS A 172 -20.79 21.64 13.06
N LYS A 173 -21.91 21.11 12.57
CA LYS A 173 -22.55 19.94 13.18
C LYS A 173 -21.81 18.68 12.71
N VAL A 174 -21.19 17.97 13.65
CA VAL A 174 -20.47 16.72 13.39
C VAL A 174 -21.27 15.54 13.93
N GLU A 175 -21.56 14.58 13.06
CA GLU A 175 -22.24 13.33 13.40
C GLU A 175 -21.34 12.13 13.08
N ILE A 176 -21.29 11.17 13.99
CA ILE A 176 -20.41 10.01 13.94
C ILE A 176 -21.24 8.72 13.93
N LEU A 177 -20.78 7.75 13.14
CA LEU A 177 -21.24 6.37 13.20
C LEU A 177 -20.03 5.46 13.37
N LEU A 178 -20.03 4.65 14.43
CA LEU A 178 -18.99 3.67 14.73
C LEU A 178 -19.46 2.29 14.29
N TYR A 179 -18.66 1.59 13.49
CA TYR A 179 -18.92 0.19 13.13
C TYR A 179 -17.63 -0.58 12.88
N SER A 180 -17.69 -1.90 13.06
CA SER A 180 -16.55 -2.81 12.87
C SER A 180 -16.97 -3.94 11.92
N PRO A 181 -16.78 -3.81 10.59
CA PRO A 181 -17.21 -4.83 9.65
C PRO A 181 -16.45 -6.15 9.86
N ASP A 182 -17.17 -7.27 9.79
CA ASP A 182 -16.52 -8.59 9.81
C ASP A 182 -15.66 -8.75 8.54
N ARG A 183 -14.37 -9.05 8.73
CA ARG A 183 -13.48 -9.34 7.61
C ARG A 183 -13.60 -10.83 7.26
N PRO A 184 -13.81 -11.20 5.98
CA PRO A 184 -13.81 -12.60 5.60
C PRO A 184 -12.42 -13.19 5.83
N ILE A 185 -12.37 -14.47 6.22
CA ILE A 185 -11.13 -15.24 6.47
C ILE A 185 -10.20 -15.21 5.25
N VAL A 186 -10.78 -15.12 4.04
CA VAL A 186 -10.05 -14.95 2.80
C VAL A 186 -10.42 -13.61 2.19
N ASP A 187 -9.45 -12.68 2.18
CA ASP A 187 -9.58 -11.44 1.41
C ASP A 187 -9.41 -11.77 -0.08
N TYR A 188 -10.52 -11.76 -0.83
CA TYR A 188 -10.51 -11.94 -2.28
C TYR A 188 -9.61 -10.92 -3.00
N SER A 189 -9.44 -9.73 -2.42
CA SER A 189 -8.55 -8.69 -2.94
C SER A 189 -7.09 -9.14 -2.84
N ALA A 190 -6.69 -9.71 -1.70
CA ALA A 190 -5.36 -10.29 -1.50
C ALA A 190 -5.05 -11.40 -2.51
N MET A 191 -6.01 -12.30 -2.74
CA MET A 191 -5.86 -13.34 -3.76
C MET A 191 -5.70 -12.76 -5.17
N PHE A 192 -6.48 -11.73 -5.50
CA PHE A 192 -6.41 -11.06 -6.80
C PHE A 192 -5.06 -10.36 -7.01
N ILE A 193 -4.56 -9.64 -6.01
CA ILE A 193 -3.23 -9.01 -6.03
C ILE A 193 -2.13 -10.05 -6.27
N TRP A 194 -2.17 -11.13 -5.49
CA TRP A 194 -1.17 -12.18 -5.58
C TRP A 194 -1.16 -12.80 -6.98
N LEU A 195 -2.34 -13.06 -7.54
CA LEU A 195 -2.48 -13.57 -8.90
C LEU A 195 -1.96 -12.58 -9.95
N MET A 196 -2.23 -11.28 -9.80
CA MET A 196 -1.67 -10.25 -10.69
C MET A 196 -0.14 -10.17 -10.59
N ALA A 197 0.42 -10.27 -9.39
CA ALA A 197 1.87 -10.23 -9.14
C ALA A 197 2.57 -11.41 -9.83
N VAL A 198 2.10 -12.62 -9.54
CA VAL A 198 2.62 -13.87 -10.13
C VAL A 198 2.43 -13.86 -11.64
N GLY A 199 1.27 -13.41 -12.12
CA GLY A 199 0.97 -13.27 -13.54
C GLY A 199 1.92 -12.31 -14.24
N THR A 200 2.26 -11.17 -13.62
CA THR A 200 3.20 -10.18 -14.16
C THR A 200 4.61 -10.75 -14.27
N ILE A 201 5.09 -11.42 -13.22
CA ILE A 201 6.41 -12.07 -13.21
C ILE A 201 6.48 -13.19 -14.26
N PHE A 202 5.41 -13.98 -14.38
CA PHE A 202 5.31 -15.03 -15.39
C PHE A 202 5.36 -14.43 -16.81
N CYS A 203 4.55 -13.40 -17.09
CA CYS A 203 4.55 -12.72 -18.38
C CYS A 203 5.92 -12.12 -18.72
N ALA A 204 6.59 -11.50 -17.74
CA ALA A 204 7.94 -10.98 -17.91
C ALA A 204 8.97 -12.09 -18.18
N SER A 205 8.88 -13.22 -17.48
CA SER A 205 9.83 -14.34 -17.63
C SER A 205 9.72 -15.01 -19.00
N PHE A 206 8.51 -15.14 -19.53
CA PHE A 206 8.25 -15.71 -20.86
C PHE A 206 8.12 -14.65 -21.96
N TRP A 207 8.47 -13.40 -21.67
CA TRP A 207 8.28 -12.28 -22.58
C TRP A 207 9.02 -12.48 -23.91
N SER A 208 10.26 -12.98 -23.84
CA SER A 208 11.06 -13.32 -25.02
C SER A 208 10.41 -14.41 -25.88
N GLU A 209 9.77 -15.43 -25.29
CA GLU A 209 9.07 -16.49 -26.03
C GLU A 209 7.75 -16.00 -26.65
N LEU A 210 7.05 -15.06 -25.99
CA LEU A 210 5.83 -14.43 -26.52
C LEU A 210 6.10 -13.44 -27.66
N THR A 211 7.28 -12.82 -27.66
CA THR A 211 7.67 -11.78 -28.61
C THR A 211 8.64 -12.26 -29.68
N THR A 212 9.21 -13.47 -29.53
CA THR A 212 9.97 -14.12 -30.60
C THR A 212 9.02 -14.57 -31.71
N SER A 213 9.06 -13.85 -32.83
CA SER A 213 8.75 -14.45 -34.12
C SER A 213 9.68 -15.67 -34.27
N LYS A 214 9.14 -16.87 -34.50
CA LYS A 214 9.92 -18.00 -35.01
C LYS A 214 10.63 -17.57 -36.31
N GLU A 215 11.84 -17.06 -36.19
CA GLU A 215 12.81 -16.99 -37.28
C GLU A 215 13.50 -18.34 -37.35
N SER A 216 13.06 -19.14 -38.31
CA SER A 216 13.86 -20.23 -38.84
C SER A 216 14.55 -19.72 -40.11
N ASN A 217 15.88 -19.75 -40.04
CA ASN A 217 16.85 -19.93 -41.12
C ASN A 217 17.23 -18.73 -42.02
N GLY A 218 18.51 -18.35 -41.92
CA GLY A 218 19.34 -18.11 -43.11
C GLY A 218 20.42 -17.03 -42.97
N TYR A 219 21.67 -17.48 -42.70
CA TYR A 219 22.97 -16.83 -43.03
C TYR A 219 23.27 -15.50 -42.28
N GLU A 220 24.32 -15.38 -41.47
CA GLU A 220 25.73 -15.68 -41.79
C GLU A 220 26.48 -16.46 -40.70
N GLN A 221 27.34 -17.35 -41.18
CA GLN A 221 28.28 -18.15 -40.41
C GLN A 221 29.72 -17.70 -40.70
N ALA A 222 30.43 -17.36 -39.61
CA ALA A 222 31.87 -17.57 -39.33
C ALA A 222 32.94 -16.80 -40.16
N PRO A 223 34.19 -16.65 -39.66
CA PRO A 223 35.07 -17.80 -39.38
C PRO A 223 35.78 -17.79 -38.01
N GLU A 224 35.95 -18.99 -37.46
CA GLU A 224 37.13 -19.35 -36.66
C GLU A 224 38.39 -19.20 -37.53
N VAL A 225 39.41 -18.49 -37.03
CA VAL A 225 40.80 -18.66 -37.45
C VAL A 225 41.65 -18.85 -36.20
N ASN A 226 42.25 -20.02 -36.10
CA ASN A 226 43.26 -20.34 -35.09
C ASN A 226 44.63 -19.75 -35.47
N ALA A 227 45.38 -19.34 -34.44
CA ALA A 227 46.85 -19.36 -34.28
C ALA A 227 47.56 -18.00 -34.08
N GLY A 228 47.94 -17.75 -32.82
CA GLY A 228 49.30 -17.32 -32.43
C GLY A 228 49.58 -15.83 -32.32
N GLY A 229 49.91 -15.36 -31.10
CA GLY A 229 50.77 -14.18 -30.92
C GLY A 229 50.37 -13.23 -29.79
N ALA A 230 51.02 -13.41 -28.63
CA ALA A 230 51.43 -12.41 -27.63
C ALA A 230 50.54 -11.18 -27.34
N ARG A 231 50.09 -11.14 -26.06
CA ARG A 231 50.02 -9.97 -25.16
C ARG A 231 49.49 -8.66 -25.75
N GLU A 232 48.26 -8.32 -25.35
CA GLU A 232 47.95 -7.01 -24.77
C GLU A 232 46.67 -7.15 -23.93
N GLU A 233 46.78 -6.84 -22.65
CA GLU A 233 45.65 -6.62 -21.74
C GLU A 233 44.90 -5.38 -22.25
N ASP A 234 43.84 -5.59 -23.02
CA ASP A 234 42.85 -4.55 -23.32
C ASP A 234 41.66 -4.77 -22.39
N ASP A 235 41.70 -4.04 -21.27
CA ASP A 235 40.61 -3.86 -20.32
C ASP A 235 39.42 -3.20 -21.02
N LYS A 236 38.67 -4.02 -21.78
CA LYS A 236 37.28 -3.69 -22.08
C LYS A 236 36.51 -3.80 -20.77
N GLU A 237 36.20 -2.65 -20.20
CA GLU A 237 35.18 -2.43 -19.16
C GLU A 237 33.84 -3.06 -19.59
N ILE A 238 33.77 -4.39 -19.51
CA ILE A 238 32.55 -5.10 -19.22
C ILE A 238 32.20 -4.60 -17.83
N LEU A 239 31.14 -3.81 -17.75
CA LEU A 239 30.57 -3.26 -16.53
C LEU A 239 30.25 -4.43 -15.60
N ASN A 240 31.27 -4.87 -14.86
CA ASN A 240 31.19 -5.90 -13.84
C ASN A 240 30.24 -5.31 -12.82
N ILE A 241 28.95 -5.65 -12.90
CA ILE A 241 27.97 -5.46 -11.84
C ILE A 241 28.50 -6.31 -10.68
N THR A 242 29.42 -5.68 -9.97
CA THR A 242 30.23 -6.19 -8.87
C THR A 242 29.42 -5.98 -7.61
N THR A 243 29.64 -6.77 -6.58
CA THR A 243 29.14 -6.58 -5.19
C THR A 243 29.04 -5.11 -4.74
N LYS A 244 29.91 -4.22 -5.25
CA LYS A 244 29.86 -2.76 -5.05
C LYS A 244 28.57 -2.09 -5.57
N SER A 245 28.04 -2.47 -6.72
CA SER A 245 26.79 -1.90 -7.26
C SER A 245 25.57 -2.30 -6.43
N ALA A 246 25.55 -3.52 -5.86
CA ALA A 246 24.50 -3.94 -4.94
C ALA A 246 24.49 -3.10 -3.65
N LEU A 247 25.66 -2.76 -3.12
CA LEU A 247 25.77 -1.87 -1.95
C LEU A 247 25.35 -0.42 -2.29
N ILE A 248 25.80 0.10 -3.44
CA ILE A 248 25.40 1.44 -3.93
C ILE A 248 23.89 1.50 -4.13
N PHE A 249 23.28 0.44 -4.65
CA PHE A 249 21.83 0.33 -4.83
C PHE A 249 21.10 0.47 -3.48
N VAL A 250 21.54 -0.23 -2.44
CA VAL A 250 20.92 -0.18 -1.10
C VAL A 250 21.07 1.20 -0.45
N ILE A 251 22.24 1.82 -0.58
CA ILE A 251 22.49 3.18 -0.06
C ILE A 251 21.64 4.21 -0.83
N SER A 252 21.56 4.08 -2.15
CA SER A 252 20.73 4.93 -2.99
C SER A 252 19.24 4.81 -2.64
N ALA A 253 18.74 3.58 -2.50
CA ALA A 253 17.37 3.30 -2.07
C ALA A 253 17.09 3.88 -0.68
N SER A 254 18.02 3.72 0.26
CA SER A 254 17.92 4.29 1.62
C SER A 254 17.89 5.82 1.61
N THR A 255 18.72 6.44 0.78
CA THR A 255 18.75 7.89 0.61
C THR A 255 17.44 8.38 0.01
N PHE A 256 16.93 7.69 -1.03
CA PHE A 256 15.66 8.02 -1.66
C PHE A 256 14.48 7.87 -0.69
N LEU A 257 14.48 6.83 0.16
CA LEU A 257 13.46 6.63 1.19
C LEU A 257 13.48 7.76 2.23
N LEU A 258 14.66 8.18 2.68
CA LEU A 258 14.78 9.32 3.60
C LEU A 258 14.36 10.64 2.95
N LEU A 259 14.68 10.84 1.67
CA LEU A 259 14.20 11.99 0.91
C LEU A 259 12.68 11.99 0.83
N LEU A 260 12.04 10.84 0.55
CA LEU A 260 10.59 10.70 0.62
C LEU A 260 10.05 11.11 2.00
N TYR A 261 10.65 10.60 3.08
CA TYR A 261 10.21 10.84 4.45
C TYR A 261 10.33 12.31 4.89
N PHE A 262 11.47 12.96 4.63
CA PHE A 262 11.66 14.36 5.03
C PHE A 262 10.97 15.35 4.07
N PHE A 263 10.87 15.02 2.79
CA PHE A 263 10.25 15.85 1.77
C PHE A 263 8.87 15.33 1.37
N MET A 264 8.06 14.88 2.34
CA MET A 264 6.62 14.54 2.21
C MET A 264 5.75 15.77 1.86
N SER A 265 6.17 16.53 0.85
CA SER A 265 5.50 17.70 0.32
C SER A 265 4.63 17.30 -0.87
N ALA A 266 3.50 17.98 -1.02
CA ALA A 266 2.59 17.80 -2.15
C ALA A 266 3.29 17.94 -3.52
N TRP A 267 4.37 18.73 -3.61
CA TRP A 267 5.14 18.85 -4.86
C TRP A 267 5.88 17.55 -5.22
N PHE A 268 6.45 16.86 -4.23
CA PHE A 268 7.18 15.61 -4.47
C PHE A 268 6.25 14.49 -4.93
N VAL A 269 5.01 14.48 -4.43
CA VAL A 269 3.93 13.62 -4.92
C VAL A 269 3.70 13.80 -6.42
N TRP A 270 3.56 15.04 -6.88
CA TRP A 270 3.37 15.35 -8.30
C TRP A 270 4.57 14.91 -9.15
N LEU A 271 5.80 15.02 -8.62
CA LEU A 271 7.00 14.52 -9.28
C LEU A 271 6.95 13.00 -9.49
N LEU A 272 6.57 12.22 -8.46
CA LEU A 272 6.45 10.76 -8.58
C LEU A 272 5.37 10.34 -9.59
N ILE A 273 4.26 11.07 -9.63
CA ILE A 273 3.18 10.83 -10.60
C ILE A 273 3.68 11.04 -12.03
N ILE A 274 4.47 12.09 -12.27
CA ILE A 274 5.05 12.39 -13.58
C ILE A 274 6.05 11.29 -13.96
N LEU A 275 6.94 10.90 -13.05
CA LEU A 275 7.92 9.83 -13.30
C LEU A 275 7.24 8.49 -13.59
N PHE A 276 6.22 8.12 -12.81
CA PHE A 276 5.42 6.92 -13.05
C PHE A 276 4.71 6.97 -14.41
N SER A 277 4.19 8.15 -14.81
CA SER A 277 3.54 8.32 -16.10
C SER A 277 4.51 8.14 -17.27
N ILE A 278 5.72 8.70 -17.15
CA ILE A 278 6.78 8.55 -18.17
C ILE A 278 7.18 7.08 -18.31
N GLY A 279 7.51 6.42 -17.19
CA GLY A 279 7.87 5.00 -17.19
C GLY A 279 6.73 4.10 -17.65
N GLY A 280 5.49 4.40 -17.24
CA GLY A 280 4.30 3.66 -17.66
C GLY A 280 4.02 3.78 -19.16
N VAL A 281 4.20 4.97 -19.74
CA VAL A 281 4.08 5.18 -21.20
C VAL A 281 5.15 4.41 -21.96
N GLU A 282 6.41 4.49 -21.52
CA GLU A 282 7.54 3.75 -22.13
C GLU A 282 7.33 2.24 -22.05
N GLY A 283 6.92 1.74 -20.88
CA GLY A 283 6.65 0.33 -20.67
C GLY A 283 5.47 -0.16 -21.52
N MET A 284 4.37 0.60 -21.54
CA MET A 284 3.18 0.27 -22.34
C MET A 284 3.47 0.31 -23.84
N HIS A 285 4.23 1.31 -24.30
CA HIS A 285 4.68 1.40 -25.69
C HIS A 285 5.52 0.19 -26.08
N SER A 286 6.52 -0.16 -25.27
CA SER A 286 7.38 -1.34 -25.48
C SER A 286 6.58 -2.63 -25.51
N CYS A 287 5.62 -2.78 -24.59
CA CYS A 287 4.74 -3.93 -24.51
C CYS A 287 3.87 -4.08 -25.76
N ILE A 288 3.16 -3.01 -26.16
CA ILE A 288 2.26 -3.02 -27.31
C ILE A 288 3.05 -3.25 -28.60
N ILE A 289 4.17 -2.57 -28.79
CA ILE A 289 4.98 -2.72 -30.02
C ILE A 289 5.49 -4.16 -30.16
N SER A 290 5.99 -4.76 -29.08
CA SER A 290 6.49 -6.15 -29.11
C SER A 290 5.38 -7.18 -29.39
N LEU A 291 4.18 -6.94 -28.87
CA LEU A 291 3.01 -7.80 -29.13
C LEU A 291 2.46 -7.63 -30.55
N VAL A 292 2.36 -6.38 -31.04
CA VAL A 292 1.86 -6.08 -32.38
C VAL A 292 2.84 -6.57 -33.45
N SER A 293 4.15 -6.42 -33.25
CA SER A 293 5.17 -6.93 -34.18
C SER A 293 5.17 -8.46 -34.23
N SER A 294 5.03 -9.13 -33.08
CA SER A 294 4.89 -10.59 -32.99
C SER A 294 3.66 -11.11 -33.74
N LYS A 295 2.52 -10.41 -33.63
CA LYS A 295 1.23 -10.82 -34.24
C LYS A 295 1.04 -10.37 -35.69
N CYS A 296 1.64 -9.25 -36.10
CA CYS A 296 1.50 -8.65 -37.44
C CYS A 296 2.88 -8.34 -38.06
N LYS A 297 3.43 -9.30 -38.82
CA LYS A 297 4.72 -9.19 -39.52
C LYS A 297 4.81 -8.05 -40.55
N GLY A 298 3.68 -7.49 -41.00
CA GLY A 298 3.62 -6.41 -42.00
C GLY A 298 3.39 -5.00 -41.45
N CYS A 299 3.02 -4.87 -40.17
CA CYS A 299 2.56 -3.59 -39.61
C CYS A 299 3.71 -2.58 -39.34
N GLY A 300 4.95 -3.04 -39.20
CA GLY A 300 6.12 -2.20 -38.89
C GLY A 300 6.86 -1.61 -40.10
N ARG A 301 6.43 -1.89 -41.34
CA ARG A 301 7.24 -1.69 -42.55
C ARG A 301 7.15 -0.29 -43.17
N LYS A 302 6.33 0.61 -42.61
CA LYS A 302 6.22 2.01 -43.04
C LYS A 302 7.03 2.91 -42.12
N THR A 303 8.20 3.35 -42.57
CA THR A 303 9.07 4.30 -41.88
C THR A 303 8.79 5.72 -42.36
N LEU A 304 8.80 6.68 -41.44
CA LEU A 304 8.77 8.12 -41.73
C LEU A 304 10.10 8.72 -41.28
N ASN A 305 10.67 9.58 -42.12
CA ASN A 305 11.87 10.34 -41.80
C ASN A 305 11.47 11.65 -41.11
N LEU A 306 11.81 11.79 -39.83
CA LEU A 306 11.64 13.02 -39.07
C LEU A 306 12.99 13.75 -38.93
N PRO A 307 13.06 15.06 -39.20
CA PRO A 307 14.31 15.81 -39.26
C PRO A 307 15.06 15.92 -37.92
N LEU A 308 14.45 15.54 -36.80
CA LEU A 308 15.04 15.59 -35.45
C LEU A 308 15.21 14.22 -34.76
N LEU A 309 14.54 13.16 -35.26
CA LEU A 309 14.38 11.86 -34.57
C LEU A 309 14.80 10.64 -35.41
N GLY A 310 15.14 10.83 -36.70
CA GLY A 310 15.54 9.75 -37.60
C GLY A 310 14.36 8.97 -38.21
N GLU A 311 14.63 7.75 -38.70
CA GLU A 311 13.60 6.84 -39.25
C GLU A 311 12.75 6.24 -38.12
N VAL A 312 11.51 6.71 -37.98
CA VAL A 312 10.57 6.21 -36.97
C VAL A 312 9.41 5.49 -37.67
N SER A 313 9.02 4.30 -37.19
CA SER A 313 7.87 3.59 -37.75
C SER A 313 6.56 4.31 -37.41
N VAL A 314 5.65 4.42 -38.40
CA VAL A 314 4.32 5.05 -38.19
C VAL A 314 3.57 4.37 -37.05
N LEU A 315 3.70 3.05 -36.95
CA LEU A 315 3.11 2.25 -35.88
C LEU A 315 3.62 2.68 -34.49
N SER A 316 4.93 2.88 -34.33
CA SER A 316 5.53 3.34 -33.07
C SER A 316 4.99 4.70 -32.65
N LEU A 317 4.86 5.63 -33.60
CA LEU A 317 4.34 6.97 -33.33
C LEU A 317 2.86 6.93 -32.91
N VAL A 318 2.03 6.16 -33.62
CA VAL A 318 0.60 6.00 -33.28
C VAL A 318 0.43 5.37 -31.90
N VAL A 319 1.16 4.29 -31.61
CA VAL A 319 1.12 3.63 -30.30
C VAL A 319 1.57 4.59 -29.19
N LEU A 320 2.64 5.36 -29.42
CA LEU A 320 3.13 6.34 -28.44
C LEU A 320 2.06 7.38 -28.10
N ILE A 321 1.38 7.93 -29.11
CA ILE A 321 0.29 8.91 -28.90
C ILE A 321 -0.84 8.29 -28.07
N VAL A 322 -1.22 7.04 -28.35
CA VAL A 322 -2.25 6.31 -27.60
C VAL A 322 -1.82 6.09 -26.15
N CYS A 323 -0.58 5.65 -25.90
CA CYS A 323 -0.04 5.46 -24.55
C CYS A 323 -0.02 6.76 -23.75
N VAL A 324 0.43 7.87 -24.37
CA VAL A 324 0.43 9.20 -23.73
C VAL A 324 -1.00 9.65 -23.40
N ALA A 325 -1.94 9.49 -24.33
CA ALA A 325 -3.34 9.84 -24.09
C ALA A 325 -3.93 9.02 -22.92
N PHE A 326 -3.61 7.72 -22.85
CA PHE A 326 -4.03 6.85 -21.75
C PHE A 326 -3.46 7.31 -20.40
N ALA A 327 -2.16 7.63 -20.35
CA ALA A 327 -1.51 8.10 -19.12
C ALA A 327 -2.05 9.47 -18.66
N ILE A 328 -2.31 10.40 -19.58
CA ILE A 328 -2.95 11.69 -19.26
C ILE A 328 -4.37 11.48 -18.74
N PHE A 329 -5.16 10.60 -19.38
CA PHE A 329 -6.50 10.29 -18.92
C PHE A 329 -6.48 9.73 -17.50
N TRP A 330 -5.62 8.74 -17.24
CA TRP A 330 -5.43 8.19 -15.90
C TRP A 330 -5.03 9.27 -14.88
N ALA A 331 -4.05 10.12 -15.21
CA ALA A 331 -3.58 11.18 -14.33
C ALA A 331 -4.69 12.19 -14.00
N ALA A 332 -5.55 12.52 -14.97
CA ALA A 332 -6.70 13.41 -14.77
C ALA A 332 -7.81 12.77 -13.93
N THR A 333 -8.07 11.47 -14.12
CA THR A 333 -9.12 10.73 -13.38
C THR A 333 -8.63 10.00 -12.14
N ARG A 334 -7.40 10.27 -11.69
CA ARG A 334 -6.69 9.53 -10.61
C ARG A 334 -7.48 9.33 -9.31
N LYS A 335 -8.40 10.26 -9.00
CA LYS A 335 -9.23 10.25 -7.78
C LYS A 335 -10.57 9.52 -7.94
N ALA A 336 -10.92 9.10 -9.15
CA ALA A 336 -12.17 8.39 -9.41
C ALA A 336 -12.03 6.92 -9.02
N SER A 337 -13.11 6.28 -8.56
CA SER A 337 -13.12 4.90 -8.02
C SER A 337 -12.70 3.80 -9.00
N TYR A 338 -12.65 4.07 -10.30
CA TYR A 338 -12.21 3.12 -11.33
C TYR A 338 -10.73 3.32 -11.75
N SER A 339 -10.06 4.35 -11.23
CA SER A 339 -8.74 4.74 -11.70
C SER A 339 -7.64 3.73 -11.39
N TRP A 340 -7.87 2.83 -10.43
CA TRP A 340 -6.96 1.72 -10.09
C TRP A 340 -6.67 0.83 -11.30
N ILE A 341 -7.65 0.61 -12.19
CA ILE A 341 -7.47 -0.23 -13.38
C ILE A 341 -6.40 0.36 -14.30
N GLY A 342 -6.48 1.66 -14.57
CA GLY A 342 -5.49 2.35 -15.39
C GLY A 342 -4.10 2.35 -14.75
N GLN A 343 -4.05 2.44 -13.42
CA GLN A 343 -2.80 2.37 -12.66
C GLN A 343 -2.15 1.00 -12.78
N ASP A 344 -2.92 -0.08 -12.58
CA ASP A 344 -2.42 -1.44 -12.65
C ASP A 344 -1.92 -1.78 -14.05
N ILE A 345 -2.61 -1.34 -15.10
CA ILE A 345 -2.14 -1.54 -16.48
C ILE A 345 -0.79 -0.83 -16.71
N LEU A 346 -0.67 0.45 -16.35
CA LEU A 346 0.58 1.20 -16.49
C LEU A 346 1.70 0.58 -15.64
N GLY A 347 1.38 0.15 -14.43
CA GLY A 347 2.30 -0.49 -13.50
C GLY A 347 2.79 -1.85 -14.00
N ILE A 348 1.90 -2.71 -14.50
CA ILE A 348 2.26 -4.02 -15.06
C ILE A 348 3.17 -3.84 -16.27
N CYS A 349 2.83 -2.93 -17.19
CA CYS A 349 3.67 -2.66 -18.36
C CYS A 349 5.06 -2.12 -17.96
N LEU A 350 5.11 -1.18 -17.01
CA LEU A 350 6.37 -0.67 -16.46
C LEU A 350 7.18 -1.81 -15.81
N MET A 351 6.55 -2.65 -14.99
CA MET A 351 7.23 -3.76 -14.31
C MET A 351 7.77 -4.80 -15.29
N ILE A 352 7.01 -5.17 -16.32
CA ILE A 352 7.49 -6.09 -17.37
C ILE A 352 8.76 -5.52 -18.01
N THR A 353 8.75 -4.24 -18.40
CA THR A 353 9.92 -3.58 -19.02
C THR A 353 11.11 -3.50 -18.06
N VAL A 354 10.89 -3.12 -16.79
CA VAL A 354 11.96 -3.12 -15.77
C VAL A 354 12.55 -4.52 -15.59
N LEU A 355 11.73 -5.57 -15.56
CA LEU A 355 12.20 -6.95 -15.45
C LEU A 355 12.96 -7.43 -16.70
N GLN A 356 12.66 -6.91 -17.90
CA GLN A 356 13.48 -7.18 -19.09
C GLN A 356 14.85 -6.52 -19.02
N LEU A 357 14.94 -5.32 -18.40
CA LEU A 357 16.17 -4.58 -18.23
C LEU A 357 17.02 -5.08 -17.05
N ALA A 358 16.37 -5.60 -16.00
CA ALA A 358 16.99 -6.09 -14.79
C ALA A 358 17.53 -7.54 -14.96
N GLN A 359 18.49 -7.72 -15.87
CA GLN A 359 19.21 -8.99 -15.98
C GLN A 359 20.34 -9.04 -14.95
N LEU A 360 20.26 -9.99 -14.01
CA LEU A 360 21.35 -10.25 -13.07
C LEU A 360 22.35 -11.19 -13.74
N PRO A 361 23.57 -10.73 -14.07
CA PRO A 361 24.54 -11.52 -14.83
C PRO A 361 25.13 -12.68 -14.03
N ASN A 362 24.96 -12.69 -12.70
CA ASN A 362 25.56 -13.68 -11.82
C ASN A 362 24.70 -13.95 -10.59
N ILE A 363 24.51 -15.24 -10.27
CA ILE A 363 23.80 -15.67 -9.06
C ILE A 363 24.47 -15.15 -7.77
N LYS A 364 25.79 -14.94 -7.78
CA LYS A 364 26.52 -14.36 -6.63
C LYS A 364 26.02 -12.97 -6.29
N VAL A 365 25.78 -12.14 -7.31
CA VAL A 365 25.26 -10.77 -7.13
C VAL A 365 23.83 -10.82 -6.63
N ALA A 366 23.02 -11.76 -7.16
CA ALA A 366 21.65 -11.97 -6.71
C ALA A 366 21.58 -12.35 -5.22
N THR A 367 22.42 -13.27 -4.75
CA THR A 367 22.47 -13.65 -3.33
C THR A 367 22.86 -12.48 -2.43
N VAL A 368 23.88 -11.70 -2.82
CA VAL A 368 24.30 -10.52 -2.04
C VAL A 368 23.18 -9.47 -2.00
N LEU A 369 22.56 -9.16 -3.14
CA LEU A 369 21.47 -8.20 -3.22
C LEU A 369 20.29 -8.64 -2.38
N LEU A 370 19.93 -9.92 -2.39
CA LEU A 370 18.86 -10.48 -1.55
C LEU A 370 19.17 -10.36 -0.05
N CYS A 371 20.39 -10.71 0.36
CA CYS A 371 20.82 -10.55 1.76
C CYS A 371 20.78 -9.07 2.19
N CYS A 372 21.24 -8.16 1.33
CA CYS A 372 21.17 -6.72 1.62
C CYS A 372 19.72 -6.21 1.66
N ALA A 373 18.85 -6.68 0.77
CA ALA A 373 17.43 -6.31 0.77
C ALA A 373 16.71 -6.80 2.03
N PHE A 374 17.05 -8.00 2.54
CA PHE A 374 16.54 -8.51 3.81
C PHE A 374 16.96 -7.64 4.99
N LEU A 375 18.25 -7.26 5.07
CA LEU A 375 18.74 -6.37 6.13
C LEU A 375 18.14 -4.96 6.01
N TYR A 376 17.96 -4.46 4.78
CA TYR A 376 17.30 -3.18 4.50
C TYR A 376 15.88 -3.15 5.06
N ASP A 377 15.09 -4.21 4.81
CA ASP A 377 13.71 -4.30 5.27
C ASP A 377 13.62 -4.28 6.81
N ILE A 378 14.41 -5.13 7.48
CA ILE A 378 14.48 -5.17 8.95
C ILE A 378 14.88 -3.80 9.53
N PHE A 379 15.90 -3.16 8.96
CA PHE A 379 16.38 -1.88 9.45
C PHE A 379 15.28 -0.81 9.36
N TRP A 380 14.63 -0.69 8.21
CA TRP A 380 13.67 0.39 7.96
C TRP A 380 12.30 0.15 8.61
N VAL A 381 11.92 -1.10 8.86
CA VAL A 381 10.68 -1.43 9.59
C VAL A 381 10.89 -1.32 11.10
N PHE A 382 11.86 -2.05 11.65
CA PHE A 382 11.98 -2.25 13.11
C PHE A 382 12.99 -1.34 13.80
N LEU A 383 14.08 -0.95 13.14
CA LEU A 383 15.15 -0.19 13.78
C LEU A 383 14.99 1.32 13.60
N SER A 384 14.34 1.75 12.53
CA SER A 384 14.11 3.18 12.24
C SER A 384 13.31 3.94 13.32
N PRO A 385 12.32 3.36 14.03
CA PRO A 385 11.62 4.05 15.13
C PRO A 385 12.55 4.50 16.25
N ALA A 386 13.63 3.76 16.51
CA ALA A 386 14.59 4.13 17.56
C ALA A 386 15.37 5.40 17.23
N ILE A 387 15.47 5.77 15.94
CA ILE A 387 16.23 6.93 15.46
C ILE A 387 15.30 8.10 15.10
N PHE A 388 14.13 7.81 14.51
CA PHE A 388 13.22 8.82 13.94
C PHE A 388 11.89 8.95 14.69
N HIS A 389 11.71 8.23 15.80
CA HIS A 389 10.47 8.10 16.58
C HIS A 389 9.29 7.43 15.84
N ASP A 390 9.33 7.33 14.51
CA ASP A 390 8.38 6.61 13.67
C ASP A 390 9.09 5.57 12.78
N SER A 391 8.38 4.52 12.37
CA SER A 391 8.86 3.62 11.31
C SER A 391 8.83 4.35 9.97
N VAL A 392 10.00 4.73 9.45
CA VAL A 392 10.14 5.50 8.21
C VAL A 392 9.45 4.81 7.02
N MET A 393 9.56 3.47 6.91
CA MET A 393 8.89 2.71 5.85
C MET A 393 7.35 2.78 5.96
N ILE A 394 6.80 2.76 7.17
CA ILE A 394 5.35 2.81 7.42
C ILE A 394 4.82 4.23 7.19
N ALA A 395 5.54 5.26 7.67
CA ALA A 395 5.20 6.65 7.44
C ALA A 395 5.18 7.00 5.94
N VAL A 396 6.22 6.58 5.20
CA VAL A 396 6.32 6.80 3.76
C VAL A 396 5.24 6.03 3.00
N SER A 397 4.99 4.77 3.35
CA SER A 397 3.94 3.98 2.67
C SER A 397 2.53 4.55 2.90
N SER A 398 2.28 5.15 4.06
CA SER A 398 1.04 5.91 4.33
C SER A 398 0.88 7.14 3.42
N LEU A 399 1.97 7.83 3.08
CA LEU A 399 1.95 8.88 2.05
C LEU A 399 1.52 8.31 0.70
N PHE A 400 2.08 7.18 0.28
CA PHE A 400 1.65 6.51 -0.96
C PHE A 400 0.14 6.21 -0.93
N SER A 401 -0.42 5.73 0.17
CA SER A 401 -1.88 5.56 0.31
C SER A 401 -2.66 6.86 0.12
N TYR A 402 -2.16 8.00 0.61
CA TYR A 402 -2.76 9.32 0.41
C TYR A 402 -2.66 9.83 -1.03
N ILE A 403 -1.56 9.53 -1.72
CA ILE A 403 -1.31 9.89 -3.14
C ILE A 403 -2.24 9.13 -4.10
N TYR A 404 -2.53 7.87 -3.77
CA TYR A 404 -3.14 6.89 -4.67
C TYR A 404 -4.54 6.49 -4.21
N PHE A 405 -5.35 7.44 -3.71
CA PHE A 405 -6.76 7.21 -3.35
C PHE A 405 -7.64 6.94 -4.59
N SER A 406 -7.43 5.76 -5.14
CA SER A 406 -8.32 4.86 -5.83
C SER A 406 -7.57 3.52 -5.78
N VAL A 407 -7.85 2.76 -4.72
CA VAL A 407 -7.10 1.58 -4.22
C VAL A 407 -6.33 0.82 -5.31
N PRO A 408 -4.99 0.92 -5.38
CA PRO A 408 -4.15 -0.12 -5.93
C PRO A 408 -4.04 -1.19 -4.86
N SER A 409 -4.58 -2.37 -5.16
CA SER A 409 -4.63 -3.49 -4.22
C SER A 409 -3.20 -3.90 -3.77
N MET A 410 -2.18 -3.74 -4.61
CA MET A 410 -0.80 -4.14 -4.32
C MET A 410 -0.13 -3.43 -3.11
N LEU A 411 -0.45 -2.17 -2.84
CA LEU A 411 0.21 -1.39 -1.78
C LEU A 411 -0.53 -1.45 -0.44
N THR A 412 -1.85 -1.64 -0.46
CA THR A 412 -2.63 -1.74 0.79
C THR A 412 -2.25 -3.00 1.56
N PHE A 413 -1.92 -4.10 0.88
CA PHE A 413 -1.49 -5.33 1.53
C PHE A 413 -0.13 -5.20 2.22
N CYS A 414 0.86 -4.55 1.60
CA CYS A 414 2.14 -4.27 2.27
C CYS A 414 1.97 -3.35 3.47
N ILE A 415 1.06 -2.37 3.44
CA ILE A 415 0.86 -1.43 4.56
C ILE A 415 0.10 -2.10 5.70
N VAL A 416 -0.93 -2.88 5.40
CA VAL A 416 -1.66 -3.65 6.42
C VAL A 416 -0.73 -4.67 7.05
N VAL A 417 0.07 -5.42 6.28
CA VAL A 417 1.02 -6.40 6.82
C VAL A 417 2.19 -5.73 7.58
N SER A 418 2.76 -4.62 7.10
CA SER A 418 3.84 -3.92 7.80
C SER A 418 3.37 -3.14 9.02
N SER A 419 2.09 -2.75 9.11
CA SER A 419 1.52 -2.14 10.34
C SER A 419 1.20 -3.16 11.44
N GLN A 420 1.38 -4.45 11.16
CA GLN A 420 1.03 -5.57 12.05
C GLN A 420 2.24 -6.26 12.67
N PHE A 421 3.46 -5.85 12.34
CA PHE A 421 4.72 -6.37 12.90
C PHE A 421 5.52 -5.31 13.65
#